data_AF-A0A554GQR5-F1
#
_entry.id   AF-A0A554GQR5-F1
#
_cell.length_a   1.000
_cell.length_b   1.000
_cell.length_c   1.000
_cell.angle_alpha   90.00
_cell.angle_beta   90.00
_cell.angle_gamma   90.00
#
_symmetry.space_group_name_H-M   'P 1'
#
loop_
_entity.id
_entity.type
_entity.pdbx_description
1 polymer ?
#
loop_
_entity_poly.entity_id
_entity_poly.type
_entity_poly.pdbx_seq_one_letter_code
_entity_poly.pdbx_strand_id
1 'polypeptide(L)'
;MKHALTFAALAVSFFATQASALELENVRALFPRALAAQQCPAGSQPAYVTMAYQGMTGQAICAANQNGPKSCVAAKFVAIRADNTYSVWPAYDVSCSTPVVGAWPWGRMQLAPDVLDTQWMHPDMHVICCQ
;
A
#
# COMPACT_ATOMS: atom_id res chain seq x y z
N MET A 1 -44.49 43.07 47.81
CA MET A 1 -45.54 42.05 47.55
C MET A 1 -44.90 40.90 46.80
N LYS A 2 -45.12 39.69 47.30
CA LYS A 2 -44.68 38.37 46.78
C LYS A 2 -44.92 38.25 45.28
N HIS A 3 -44.04 37.59 44.53
CA HIS A 3 -44.36 36.52 43.57
C HIS A 3 -43.16 35.57 43.49
N ALA A 4 -43.47 34.28 43.52
CA ALA A 4 -42.55 33.18 43.72
C ALA A 4 -42.17 32.49 42.41
N LEU A 5 -40.95 31.92 42.41
CA LEU A 5 -40.53 30.63 41.85
C LEU A 5 -40.94 30.27 40.42
N THR A 6 -39.94 29.98 39.57
CA THR A 6 -39.88 28.66 38.92
C THR A 6 -38.43 28.31 38.51
N PHE A 7 -37.99 27.12 38.93
CA PHE A 7 -36.78 26.46 38.48
C PHE A 7 -36.96 25.97 37.03
N ALA A 8 -35.95 26.17 36.19
CA ALA A 8 -35.73 25.33 35.02
C ALA A 8 -34.23 25.15 34.83
N ALA A 9 -33.70 24.10 35.47
CA ALA A 9 -32.42 23.53 35.10
C ALA A 9 -32.57 22.90 33.73
N LEU A 10 -31.93 23.47 32.70
CA LEU A 10 -31.65 22.73 31.47
C LEU A 10 -30.16 22.36 31.47
N ALA A 11 -29.89 21.18 32.01
CA ALA A 11 -28.71 20.42 31.65
C ALA A 11 -28.87 20.00 30.18
N VAL A 12 -28.23 20.72 29.26
CA VAL A 12 -28.07 20.24 27.88
C VAL A 12 -26.89 19.27 27.90
N SER A 13 -27.23 18.00 28.08
CA SER A 13 -26.31 16.88 27.97
C SER A 13 -25.67 16.85 26.58
N PHE A 14 -24.36 16.60 26.60
CA PHE A 14 -23.51 16.28 25.46
C PHE A 14 -24.14 15.21 24.57
N PHE A 15 -24.24 15.50 23.27
CA PHE A 15 -24.02 14.49 22.24
C PHE A 15 -22.91 15.02 21.33
N ALA A 16 -21.67 14.81 21.76
CA ALA A 16 -20.57 14.76 20.82
C ALA A 16 -20.79 13.51 19.97
N THR A 17 -21.43 13.68 18.82
CA THR A 17 -21.46 12.66 17.77
C THR A 17 -20.04 12.54 17.24
N GLN A 18 -19.20 11.78 17.94
CA GLN A 18 -18.04 11.14 17.35
C GLN A 18 -18.57 10.05 16.41
N ALA A 19 -19.11 10.48 15.27
CA ALA A 19 -19.05 9.66 14.08
C ALA A 19 -17.58 9.67 13.68
N SER A 20 -16.78 8.79 14.30
CA SER A 20 -15.58 8.31 13.63
C SER A 20 -16.10 7.70 12.34
N ALA A 21 -16.07 8.49 11.27
CA ALA A 21 -16.25 7.96 9.94
C ALA A 21 -15.30 6.78 9.88
N LEU A 22 -15.88 5.58 9.74
CA LEU A 22 -15.12 4.39 9.43
C LEU A 22 -14.34 4.80 8.17
N GLU A 23 -13.05 5.06 8.31
CA GLU A 23 -12.19 5.40 7.20
C GLU A 23 -12.14 4.14 6.36
N LEU A 24 -13.09 4.04 5.43
CA LEU A 24 -13.13 3.02 4.41
C LEU A 24 -11.94 3.32 3.52
N GLU A 25 -10.77 2.81 3.94
CA GLU A 25 -9.59 2.77 3.12
C GLU A 25 -10.01 2.02 1.86
N ASN A 26 -10.14 2.77 0.78
CA ASN A 26 -10.58 2.23 -0.49
C ASN A 26 -9.46 1.28 -0.91
N VAL A 27 -9.70 -0.02 -0.80
CA VAL A 27 -8.79 -1.12 -1.16
C VAL A 27 -8.62 -1.19 -2.70
N ARG A 28 -8.60 -0.04 -3.37
CA ARG A 28 -8.26 0.10 -4.79
C ARG A 28 -6.76 -0.12 -4.89
N ALA A 29 -6.36 -1.14 -5.66
CA ALA A 29 -5.00 -1.61 -5.93
C ALA A 29 -4.36 -2.65 -4.96
N LEU A 30 -5.11 -3.64 -4.45
CA LEU A 30 -4.44 -4.89 -4.08
C LEU A 30 -3.94 -5.59 -5.35
N PHE A 31 -2.65 -5.49 -5.66
CA PHE A 31 -2.03 -6.36 -6.67
C PHE A 31 -1.82 -7.74 -6.04
N PRO A 32 -2.65 -8.76 -6.34
CA PRO A 32 -2.64 -10.00 -5.58
C PRO A 32 -1.34 -10.78 -5.83
N ARG A 33 -0.92 -11.59 -4.84
CA ARG A 33 0.28 -12.42 -4.97
C ARG A 33 0.26 -13.30 -6.24
N ALA A 34 -0.92 -13.76 -6.66
CA ALA A 34 -1.07 -14.53 -7.90
C ALA A 34 -0.68 -13.74 -9.16
N LEU A 35 -0.99 -12.43 -9.24
CA LEU A 35 -0.57 -11.58 -10.35
C LEU A 35 0.92 -11.19 -10.25
N ALA A 36 1.40 -10.95 -9.02
CA ALA A 36 2.84 -10.73 -8.78
C ALA A 36 3.68 -11.95 -9.19
N ALA A 37 3.21 -13.16 -8.91
CA ALA A 37 3.90 -14.39 -9.28
C ALA A 37 4.06 -14.55 -10.79
N GLN A 38 3.11 -14.04 -11.59
CA GLN A 38 3.21 -14.05 -13.06
C GLN A 38 4.34 -13.16 -13.61
N GLN A 39 4.84 -12.21 -12.81
CA GLN A 39 5.97 -11.37 -13.22
C GLN A 39 7.32 -12.08 -13.01
N CYS A 40 7.34 -13.11 -12.16
CA CYS A 40 8.56 -13.79 -11.80
C CYS A 40 8.97 -14.85 -12.83
N PRO A 41 10.28 -14.96 -13.16
CA PRO A 41 10.79 -16.06 -13.97
C PRO A 41 10.39 -17.43 -13.39
N ALA A 42 10.25 -18.43 -14.26
CA ALA A 42 9.91 -19.79 -13.85
C ALA A 42 10.87 -20.31 -12.76
N GLY A 43 10.33 -20.91 -11.71
CA GLY A 43 11.11 -21.41 -10.57
C GLY A 43 11.41 -20.37 -9.48
N SER A 44 11.02 -19.11 -9.67
CA SER A 44 11.13 -18.06 -8.66
C SER A 44 9.77 -17.61 -8.13
N GLN A 45 9.77 -16.95 -6.97
CA GLN A 45 8.56 -16.51 -6.28
C GLN A 45 8.69 -15.04 -5.85
N PRO A 46 7.59 -14.26 -5.86
CA PRO A 46 7.63 -12.89 -5.38
C PRO A 46 7.86 -12.88 -3.85
N ALA A 47 8.80 -12.06 -3.39
CA ALA A 47 8.99 -11.76 -1.98
C ALA A 47 7.88 -10.83 -1.48
N TYR A 48 7.39 -11.12 -0.28
CA TYR A 48 6.56 -10.18 0.46
C TYR A 48 7.48 -9.18 1.17
N VAL A 49 7.58 -7.97 0.64
CA VAL A 49 8.49 -6.95 1.16
C VAL A 49 7.74 -6.13 2.19
N THR A 50 8.16 -6.15 3.46
CA THR A 50 7.56 -5.28 4.48
C THR A 50 7.99 -3.82 4.26
N MET A 51 7.23 -2.87 4.80
CA MET A 51 7.58 -1.43 4.69
C MET A 51 8.99 -1.11 5.21
N ALA A 52 9.49 -1.85 6.21
CA ALA A 52 10.84 -1.67 6.76
C ALA A 52 11.96 -2.00 5.76
N TYR A 53 11.67 -2.74 4.69
CA TYR A 53 12.62 -3.11 3.65
C TYR A 53 12.48 -2.27 2.37
N GLN A 54 11.62 -1.25 2.37
CA GLN A 54 11.58 -0.27 1.28
C GLN A 54 12.92 0.46 1.16
N GLY A 55 13.35 0.71 -0.07
CA GLY A 55 14.65 1.31 -0.37
C GLY A 55 15.83 0.34 -0.27
N MET A 56 15.61 -0.92 0.12
CA MET A 56 16.66 -1.94 0.06
C MET A 56 16.81 -2.52 -1.35
N THR A 57 17.93 -3.20 -1.60
CA THR A 57 18.16 -3.91 -2.86
C THR A 57 17.36 -5.23 -2.89
N GLY A 58 17.06 -5.74 -4.09
CA GLY A 58 16.43 -7.05 -4.24
C GLY A 58 17.22 -8.18 -3.56
N GLN A 59 18.55 -8.12 -3.61
CA GLN A 59 19.44 -9.06 -2.88
C GLN A 59 19.22 -9.01 -1.37
N ALA A 60 19.21 -7.83 -0.77
CA ALA A 60 18.98 -7.67 0.67
C ALA A 60 17.58 -8.15 1.08
N ILE A 61 16.57 -7.84 0.26
CA ILE A 61 15.19 -8.29 0.45
C ILE A 61 15.09 -9.83 0.43
N CYS A 62 15.63 -10.49 -0.59
CA CYS A 62 15.59 -11.95 -0.67
C CYS A 62 16.40 -12.61 0.46
N ALA A 63 17.56 -12.06 0.83
CA ALA A 63 18.34 -12.57 1.96
C ALA A 63 17.55 -12.55 3.27
N ALA A 64 16.76 -11.49 3.48
CA ALA A 64 15.88 -11.31 4.64
C ALA A 64 14.55 -12.08 4.57
N ASN A 65 14.22 -12.72 3.44
CA ASN A 65 12.94 -13.39 3.21
C ASN A 65 12.77 -14.62 4.12
N GLN A 66 12.00 -14.48 5.20
CA GLN A 66 11.85 -15.55 6.20
C GLN A 66 11.16 -16.76 5.60
N ASN A 67 11.74 -17.96 5.79
CA ASN A 67 11.25 -19.23 5.26
C ASN A 67 11.02 -19.24 3.73
N GLY A 68 11.64 -18.31 3.00
CA GLY A 68 11.51 -18.17 1.57
C GLY A 68 12.86 -18.28 0.85
N PRO A 69 12.83 -18.25 -0.49
CA PRO A 69 14.02 -18.27 -1.30
C PRO A 69 14.91 -17.06 -1.03
N LYS A 70 16.23 -17.24 -1.13
CA LYS A 70 17.24 -16.33 -0.56
C LYS A 70 18.03 -15.54 -1.60
N SER A 71 17.99 -15.95 -2.86
CA SER A 71 18.68 -15.30 -3.95
C SER A 71 17.71 -14.44 -4.77
N CYS A 72 18.08 -13.21 -5.08
CA CYS A 72 17.31 -12.40 -6.02
C CYS A 72 17.66 -12.78 -7.45
N VAL A 73 16.64 -13.05 -8.27
CA VAL A 73 16.80 -13.38 -9.69
C VAL A 73 16.23 -12.32 -10.62
N ALA A 74 15.26 -11.52 -10.16
CA ALA A 74 14.72 -10.40 -10.92
C ALA A 74 14.05 -9.36 -10.00
N ALA A 75 14.02 -8.10 -10.45
CA ALA A 75 13.16 -7.06 -9.90
C ALA A 75 12.34 -6.45 -11.05
N LYS A 76 11.04 -6.74 -11.07
CA LYS A 76 10.14 -6.48 -12.21
C LYS A 76 9.22 -5.32 -11.94
N PHE A 77 9.13 -4.39 -12.88
CA PHE A 77 8.30 -3.21 -12.73
C PHE A 77 6.86 -3.46 -13.18
N VAL A 78 5.92 -3.11 -12.32
CA VAL A 78 4.49 -3.15 -12.57
C VAL A 78 3.89 -1.80 -12.23
N ALA A 79 3.02 -1.32 -13.10
CA ALA A 79 2.28 -0.09 -12.89
C ALA A 79 0.79 -0.31 -12.72
N ILE A 80 0.20 0.15 -11.61
CA ILE A 80 -1.26 0.04 -11.39
C ILE A 80 -1.97 1.28 -11.91
N ARG A 81 -2.98 1.07 -12.74
CA ARG A 81 -3.80 2.12 -13.33
C ARG A 81 -5.01 2.43 -12.44
N ALA A 82 -5.57 3.63 -12.62
CA ALA A 82 -6.74 4.11 -11.86
C ALA A 82 -8.00 3.24 -12.05
N ASP A 83 -8.07 2.47 -13.14
CA ASP A 83 -9.14 1.51 -13.43
C ASP A 83 -8.94 0.13 -12.77
N ASN A 84 -7.97 0.00 -11.84
CA ASN A 84 -7.53 -1.25 -11.20
C ASN A 84 -6.92 -2.29 -12.16
N THR A 85 -6.60 -1.92 -13.40
CA THR A 85 -5.75 -2.75 -14.27
C THR A 85 -4.28 -2.47 -14.00
N TYR A 86 -3.38 -3.24 -14.63
CA TYR A 86 -1.94 -3.03 -14.52
C TYR A 86 -1.23 -3.04 -15.87
N SER A 87 -0.04 -2.50 -15.90
CA SER A 87 0.86 -2.51 -17.06
C SER A 87 2.25 -2.97 -16.65
N VAL A 88 2.90 -3.68 -17.56
CA VAL A 88 4.28 -4.14 -17.38
C VAL A 88 5.16 -3.33 -18.30
N TRP A 89 6.24 -2.76 -17.77
CA TRP A 89 7.16 -1.92 -18.53
C TRP A 89 8.59 -2.40 -18.30
N PRO A 90 9.09 -3.37 -19.10
CA PRO A 90 10.40 -3.98 -18.88
C PRO A 90 11.56 -2.98 -18.89
N ALA A 91 11.41 -1.83 -19.55
CA ALA A 91 12.40 -0.75 -19.54
C ALA A 91 12.64 -0.12 -18.16
N TYR A 92 11.72 -0.33 -17.20
CA TYR A 92 11.81 0.12 -15.80
C TYR A 92 12.14 -1.01 -14.83
N ASP A 93 12.35 -2.24 -15.34
CA ASP A 93 12.95 -3.31 -14.54
C ASP A 93 14.31 -2.84 -14.04
N VAL A 94 14.66 -3.22 -12.82
CA VAL A 94 15.95 -2.89 -12.23
C VAL A 94 16.73 -4.16 -11.90
N SER A 95 18.04 -4.03 -11.71
CA SER A 95 18.84 -5.17 -11.29
C SER A 95 18.59 -5.47 -9.80
N CYS A 96 18.93 -6.69 -9.39
CA CYS A 96 18.82 -7.11 -7.99
C CYS A 96 19.73 -6.33 -7.02
N SER A 97 20.71 -5.58 -7.52
CA SER A 97 21.58 -4.71 -6.72
C SER A 97 21.07 -3.26 -6.64
N THR A 98 20.01 -2.91 -7.36
CA THR A 98 19.44 -1.57 -7.34
C THR A 98 18.47 -1.43 -6.15
N PRO A 99 18.60 -0.37 -5.32
CA PRO A 99 17.61 -0.01 -4.32
C PRO A 99 16.20 0.16 -4.91
N VAL A 100 15.18 -0.46 -4.30
CA VAL A 100 13.79 -0.34 -4.74
C VAL A 100 12.95 0.46 -3.73
N VAL A 101 12.56 1.68 -4.09
CA VAL A 101 11.83 2.61 -3.21
C VAL A 101 10.32 2.29 -3.14
N GLY A 102 9.82 1.43 -4.03
CA GLY A 102 8.43 0.99 -4.04
C GLY A 102 8.31 -0.49 -4.35
N ALA A 103 8.62 -1.35 -3.40
CA ALA A 103 8.45 -2.79 -3.55
C ALA A 103 6.99 -3.22 -3.30
N TRP A 104 6.53 -4.23 -4.04
CA TRP A 104 5.27 -4.92 -3.75
C TRP A 104 5.29 -5.51 -2.32
N PRO A 105 4.19 -5.44 -1.55
CA PRO A 105 2.82 -5.05 -1.93
C PRO A 105 2.50 -3.56 -1.83
N TRP A 106 3.41 -2.73 -1.34
CA TRP A 106 3.12 -1.35 -0.98
C TRP A 106 3.24 -0.39 -2.17
N GLY A 107 4.18 -0.67 -3.08
CA GLY A 107 4.58 0.26 -4.13
C GLY A 107 5.21 1.52 -3.55
N ARG A 108 5.35 2.58 -4.36
CA ARG A 108 5.77 3.89 -3.84
C ARG A 108 4.61 4.55 -3.09
N MET A 109 4.80 4.88 -1.82
CA MET A 109 3.85 5.72 -1.07
C MET A 109 3.97 7.17 -1.57
N GLN A 110 2.99 7.65 -2.35
CA GLN A 110 2.78 9.08 -2.52
C GLN A 110 1.68 9.50 -1.54
N LEU A 111 2.06 10.21 -0.48
CA LEU A 111 1.17 10.69 0.57
C LEU A 111 0.44 11.96 0.12
N ALA A 112 -0.87 11.86 -0.13
CA ALA A 112 -1.92 12.83 0.26
C ALA A 112 -3.27 12.42 -0.38
N PRO A 113 -4.31 12.07 0.40
CA PRO A 113 -5.64 11.81 -0.13
C PRO A 113 -6.42 13.12 -0.22
N ASP A 114 -6.43 13.76 -1.39
CA ASP A 114 -7.53 14.63 -1.77
C ASP A 114 -7.59 14.73 -3.30
N VAL A 115 -8.79 14.58 -3.86
CA VAL A 115 -9.27 14.87 -5.24
C VAL A 115 -9.83 13.69 -6.06
N LEU A 116 -11.09 13.83 -6.49
CA LEU A 116 -11.76 13.47 -7.77
C LEU A 116 -11.41 12.14 -8.49
N ASP A 117 -12.25 11.69 -9.42
CA ASP A 117 -12.07 10.46 -10.24
C ASP A 117 -10.73 10.35 -11.01
N THR A 118 -9.86 11.36 -10.90
CA THR A 118 -8.58 11.45 -11.57
C THR A 118 -7.38 11.08 -10.71
N GLN A 119 -7.46 10.92 -9.37
CA GLN A 119 -6.24 10.67 -8.57
C GLN A 119 -6.42 9.77 -7.33
N TRP A 120 -6.14 8.48 -7.50
CA TRP A 120 -5.40 7.61 -6.58
C TRP A 120 -4.48 6.78 -7.48
N MET A 121 -3.17 6.96 -7.36
CA MET A 121 -2.19 6.20 -8.14
C MET A 121 -1.22 5.56 -7.14
N HIS A 122 -1.25 4.23 -7.04
CA HIS A 122 -0.09 3.43 -6.65
C HIS A 122 0.62 3.04 -7.95
N PRO A 123 1.14 3.97 -8.77
CA PRO A 123 1.26 3.66 -10.16
C PRO A 123 2.49 2.81 -10.44
N ASP A 124 3.37 2.57 -9.46
CA ASP A 124 4.71 2.04 -9.69
C ASP A 124 5.08 1.12 -8.52
N MET A 125 5.33 -0.16 -8.82
CA MET A 125 5.96 -1.06 -7.88
C MET A 125 6.96 -1.99 -8.56
N HIS A 126 7.96 -2.41 -7.79
CA HIS A 126 8.87 -3.48 -8.17
C HIS A 126 8.47 -4.78 -7.45
N VAL A 127 8.18 -5.81 -8.22
CA VAL A 127 8.03 -7.19 -7.76
C VAL A 127 9.41 -7.81 -7.67
N ILE A 128 9.85 -8.11 -6.44
CA ILE A 128 11.14 -8.76 -6.19
C ILE A 128 10.96 -10.27 -6.26
N CYS A 129 11.64 -10.91 -7.20
CA CYS A 129 11.55 -12.35 -7.44
C CYS A 129 12.76 -13.07 -6.83
N CYS A 130 12.49 -13.96 -5.89
CA CYS A 130 13.50 -14.74 -5.19
C CYS A 130 13.48 -16.21 -5.60
N GLN A 131 14.66 -16.83 -5.61
CA GLN A 131 14.91 -18.26 -5.80
C GLN A 131 15.92 -18.80 -4.77
#